data_AF-A0A937QS70-F1
#
_entry.id   AF-A0A937QS70-F1
#
_cell.length_a   1.000
_cell.length_b   1.000
_cell.length_c   1.000
_cell.angle_alpha   90.00
_cell.angle_beta   90.00
_cell.angle_gamma   90.00
#
_symmetry.space_group_name_H-M   'P 1'
#
loop_
_entity.id
_entity.type
_entity.pdbx_description
1 polymer ?
#
loop_
_entity_poly.entity_id
_entity_poly.type
_entity_poly.pdbx_seq_one_letter_code
_entity_poly.pdbx_strand_id
1 'polypeptide(L)'
;MDKTEYRYQKFMSDISGQGIKHHDSKPENAIILVTNWLRNASKQKNISGGFAKIQRYKVFKKELTEMSNSLNIKEDELEFNDYSTLVSEWIEAN
;
A
#
# COMPACT_ATOMS: atom_id res chain seq x y z
N MET A 1 -2.05 21.69 -15.98
CA MET A 1 -0.89 20.95 -15.43
C MET A 1 -0.82 21.32 -13.97
N ASP A 2 -1.24 20.44 -13.07
CA ASP A 2 -0.95 20.61 -11.65
C ASP A 2 -0.85 19.24 -10.97
N LYS A 3 0.41 18.81 -10.73
CA LYS A 3 0.79 17.59 -10.01
C LYS A 3 1.00 18.00 -8.55
N THR A 4 -0.03 17.92 -7.71
CA THR A 4 0.14 18.20 -6.28
C THR A 4 0.76 17.00 -5.55
N GLU A 5 2.08 17.02 -5.40
CA GLU A 5 2.93 15.99 -4.76
C GLU A 5 2.82 15.87 -3.22
N TYR A 6 1.93 16.62 -2.56
CA TYR A 6 2.05 16.82 -1.11
C TYR A 6 1.05 16.06 -0.22
N ARG A 7 0.16 15.21 -0.75
CA ARG A 7 -0.78 14.47 0.11
C ARG A 7 -0.12 13.32 0.87
N TYR A 8 0.80 12.58 0.25
CA TYR A 8 1.47 11.44 0.91
C TYR A 8 2.39 11.86 2.05
N GLN A 9 2.99 13.05 1.95
CA GLN A 9 3.99 13.53 2.90
C GLN A 9 3.40 13.82 4.30
N LYS A 10 2.11 14.17 4.38
CA LYS A 10 1.45 14.47 5.66
C LYS A 10 1.07 13.22 6.47
N PHE A 11 0.94 12.07 5.82
CA PHE A 11 0.63 10.78 6.47
C PHE A 11 1.88 9.94 6.78
N MET A 12 3.02 10.26 6.16
CA MET A 12 4.27 9.50 6.30
C MET A 12 5.33 10.21 7.17
N SER A 13 4.94 11.17 8.01
CA SER A 13 5.88 11.88 8.91
C SER A 13 6.65 10.97 9.87
N ASP A 14 6.13 9.78 10.15
CA ASP A 14 6.80 8.77 10.98
C ASP A 14 7.87 7.98 10.20
N ILE A 15 7.88 8.07 8.87
CA ILE A 15 8.79 7.35 7.96
C ILE A 15 9.79 8.32 7.29
N SER A 16 9.59 9.64 7.43
CA SER A 16 10.34 10.69 6.72
C SER A 16 11.84 10.82 7.08
N GLY A 17 12.33 10.06 8.05
CA GLY A 17 13.73 10.08 8.49
C GLY A 17 14.69 9.19 7.68
N GLN A 18 14.19 8.32 6.80
CA GLN A 18 15.04 7.53 5.91
C GLN A 18 14.60 7.75 4.47
N GLY A 19 15.54 8.27 3.67
CA GLY A 19 15.30 8.90 2.38
C GLY A 19 14.18 8.30 1.54
N ILE A 20 13.38 9.20 0.96
CA ILE A 20 12.51 8.97 -0.20
C ILE A 20 13.41 8.55 -1.37
N LYS A 21 13.99 7.36 -1.30
CA LYS A 21 14.68 6.73 -2.43
C LYS A 21 13.59 6.23 -3.34
N HIS A 22 13.61 6.72 -4.57
CA HIS A 22 12.83 6.20 -5.69
C HIS A 22 12.64 4.69 -5.53
N HIS A 23 11.41 4.25 -5.28
CA HIS A 23 11.09 2.82 -5.15
C HIS A 23 11.01 2.13 -6.51
N ASP A 24 11.49 2.75 -7.58
CA ASP A 24 11.50 2.20 -8.94
C ASP A 24 10.10 1.71 -9.38
N SER A 25 9.05 2.33 -8.82
CA SER A 25 7.64 1.92 -8.94
C SER A 25 7.35 0.45 -8.54
N LYS A 26 8.09 -0.12 -7.58
CA LYS A 26 7.95 -1.50 -7.08
C LYS A 26 7.39 -1.53 -5.64
N PRO A 27 6.07 -1.70 -5.47
CA PRO A 27 5.41 -1.77 -4.16
C PRO A 27 6.02 -2.81 -3.20
N GLU A 28 6.57 -3.91 -3.73
CA GLU A 28 7.19 -4.97 -2.94
C GLU A 28 8.37 -4.48 -2.12
N ASN A 29 9.17 -3.56 -2.66
CA ASN A 29 10.32 -3.00 -1.95
C ASN A 29 9.87 -2.16 -0.75
N ALA A 30 8.83 -1.34 -0.92
CA ALA A 30 8.25 -0.57 0.16
C ALA A 30 7.68 -1.48 1.26
N ILE A 31 6.97 -2.55 0.88
CA ILE A 31 6.44 -3.54 1.82
C ILE A 31 7.57 -4.19 2.63
N ILE A 32 8.67 -4.59 1.99
CA ILE A 32 9.82 -5.18 2.70
C ILE A 32 10.44 -4.18 3.68
N LEU A 33 10.72 -2.96 3.23
CA LEU A 33 11.36 -1.93 4.04
C LEU A 33 10.53 -1.58 5.28
N VAL A 34 9.24 -1.30 5.10
CA VAL A 34 8.33 -0.98 6.21
C VAL A 34 8.20 -2.18 7.14
N THR A 35 8.08 -3.40 6.63
CA THR A 35 7.95 -4.59 7.48
C THR A 35 9.23 -4.86 8.29
N ASN A 36 10.40 -4.64 7.69
CA ASN A 36 11.68 -4.79 8.38
C ASN A 36 11.88 -3.71 9.45
N TRP A 37 11.52 -2.47 9.15
CA TRP A 37 11.50 -1.40 10.14
C TRP A 37 10.56 -1.73 11.30
N LEU A 38 9.32 -2.17 11.03
CA LEU A 38 8.37 -2.58 12.06
C LEU A 38 8.91 -3.72 12.93
N ARG A 39 9.58 -4.73 12.35
CA ARG A 39 10.22 -5.81 13.11
C ARG A 39 11.30 -5.32 14.06
N ASN A 40 12.06 -4.30 13.66
CA ASN A 40 13.15 -3.76 14.47
C ASN A 40 12.66 -2.74 15.51
N ALA A 41 11.66 -1.94 15.18
CA ALA A 41 11.12 -0.90 16.04
C ALA A 41 10.09 -1.43 17.04
N SER A 42 9.39 -2.53 16.72
CA SER A 42 8.36 -3.12 17.57
C SER A 42 8.92 -4.20 18.50
N LYS A 43 8.38 -4.27 19.72
CA LYS A 43 8.61 -5.38 20.66
C LYS A 43 7.79 -6.64 20.31
N GLN A 44 6.91 -6.58 19.30
CA GLN A 44 6.11 -7.73 18.88
C GLN A 44 6.96 -8.77 18.15
N LYS A 45 7.00 -9.98 18.70
CA LYS A 45 7.74 -11.12 18.13
C LYS A 45 7.07 -11.77 16.91
N ASN A 46 5.79 -11.48 16.65
CA ASN A 46 4.98 -12.19 15.65
C ASN A 46 4.64 -11.36 14.40
N ILE A 47 5.51 -10.43 13.98
CA ILE A 47 5.30 -9.69 12.73
C ILE A 47 5.70 -10.60 11.56
N SER A 48 4.70 -11.06 10.80
CA SER A 48 4.87 -11.88 9.61
C SER A 48 5.86 -11.27 8.61
N GLY A 49 6.66 -12.13 7.97
CA GLY A 49 7.68 -11.79 6.97
C GLY A 49 7.14 -10.83 5.89
N GLY A 50 8.02 -9.99 5.32
CA GLY A 50 7.65 -9.12 4.19
C GLY A 50 7.11 -9.93 3.00
N PHE A 51 7.58 -11.17 2.84
CA PHE A 51 7.09 -12.12 1.83
C PHE A 51 5.59 -12.40 1.91
N ALA A 52 5.06 -12.72 3.11
CA ALA A 52 3.63 -13.01 3.27
C ALA A 52 2.76 -11.80 2.94
N LYS A 53 3.23 -10.59 3.33
CA LYS A 53 2.57 -9.32 3.00
C LYS A 53 2.60 -9.03 1.49
N ILE A 54 3.71 -9.35 0.81
CA ILE A 54 3.80 -9.24 -0.66
C ILE A 54 2.79 -10.16 -1.34
N GLN A 55 2.66 -11.42 -0.89
CA GLN A 55 1.69 -12.35 -1.50
C GLN A 55 0.26 -11.83 -1.34
N ARG A 56 -0.11 -11.37 -0.13
CA ARG A 56 -1.42 -10.73 0.10
C ARG A 56 -1.62 -9.50 -0.79
N TYR A 57 -0.61 -8.65 -0.92
CA TYR A 57 -0.68 -7.47 -1.79
C TYR A 57 -0.92 -7.84 -3.26
N LYS A 58 -0.29 -8.90 -3.77
CA LYS A 58 -0.49 -9.38 -5.14
C LYS A 58 -1.90 -9.92 -5.37
N VAL A 59 -2.44 -10.66 -4.40
CA VAL A 59 -3.84 -11.14 -4.45
C VAL A 59 -4.79 -9.94 -4.49
N PHE A 60 -4.63 -9.00 -3.55
CA PHE A 60 -5.41 -7.77 -3.54
C PHE A 60 -5.32 -7.01 -4.87
N LYS A 61 -4.12 -6.82 -5.45
CA LYS A 61 -3.99 -6.10 -6.73
C LYS A 61 -4.71 -6.78 -7.88
N LYS A 62 -4.80 -8.10 -7.90
CA LYS A 62 -5.57 -8.84 -8.90
C LYS A 62 -7.07 -8.65 -8.68
N GLU A 63 -7.53 -8.78 -7.44
CA GLU A 63 -8.95 -8.63 -7.10
C GLU A 63 -9.41 -7.17 -7.19
N LEU A 64 -8.52 -6.21 -7.00
CA LEU A 64 -8.80 -4.79 -7.21
C LEU A 64 -9.23 -4.51 -8.65
N THR A 65 -8.59 -5.13 -9.64
CA THR A 65 -9.02 -5.01 -11.04
C THR A 65 -10.46 -5.52 -11.20
N GLU A 66 -10.79 -6.65 -10.57
CA GLU A 66 -12.12 -7.26 -10.63
C GLU A 66 -13.18 -6.39 -9.93
N MET A 67 -12.85 -5.83 -8.76
CA MET A 67 -13.71 -4.89 -8.02
C MET A 67 -13.87 -3.55 -8.75
N SER A 68 -12.83 -3.05 -9.43
CA SER A 68 -12.92 -1.81 -10.20
C SER A 68 -13.84 -1.99 -11.42
N ASN A 69 -13.71 -3.14 -12.09
CA ASN A 69 -14.56 -3.51 -13.22
C ASN A 69 -16.04 -3.65 -12.81
N SER A 70 -16.34 -4.21 -11.64
CA SER A 70 -17.73 -4.33 -11.17
C SER A 70 -18.37 -2.96 -10.88
N LEU A 71 -17.56 -1.96 -10.55
CA LEU A 71 -17.97 -0.57 -10.36
C LEU A 71 -17.97 0.25 -11.67
N ASN A 72 -17.57 -0.34 -12.81
CA ASN A 72 -17.34 0.36 -14.08
C ASN A 72 -16.37 1.55 -13.96
N ILE A 73 -15.39 1.46 -13.07
CA ILE A 73 -14.34 2.47 -12.88
C ILE A 73 -13.03 1.87 -13.38
N LYS A 74 -12.27 2.59 -14.21
CA LYS A 74 -10.92 2.12 -14.56
C LYS A 74 -9.97 2.30 -13.38
N GLU A 75 -8.97 1.42 -13.25
CA GLU A 75 -7.98 1.55 -12.18
C GLU A 75 -7.23 2.89 -12.17
N ASP A 76 -7.05 3.52 -13.34
CA ASP A 76 -6.42 4.85 -13.46
C ASP A 76 -7.37 6.02 -13.15
N GLU A 77 -8.66 5.74 -13.03
CA GLU A 77 -9.71 6.68 -12.63
C GLU A 77 -10.04 6.57 -11.12
N LEU A 78 -9.51 5.55 -10.42
CA LEU A 78 -9.71 5.40 -8.98
C LEU A 78 -9.07 6.57 -8.22
N GLU A 79 -9.91 7.35 -7.54
CA GLU A 79 -9.39 8.31 -6.58
C GLU A 79 -8.98 7.61 -5.28
N PHE A 80 -8.26 8.33 -4.43
CA PHE A 80 -7.82 7.81 -3.13
C PHE A 80 -8.98 7.30 -2.27
N ASN A 81 -10.16 7.94 -2.35
CA ASN A 81 -11.34 7.54 -1.58
C ASN A 81 -11.91 6.20 -2.05
N ASP A 82 -12.00 6.00 -3.37
CA ASP A 82 -12.47 4.73 -3.96
C ASP A 82 -11.51 3.61 -3.59
N TYR A 83 -10.20 3.85 -3.80
CA TYR A 83 -9.16 2.91 -3.44
C TYR A 83 -9.19 2.54 -1.95
N SER A 84 -9.36 3.52 -1.05
CA SER A 84 -9.42 3.28 0.40
C SER A 84 -10.65 2.46 0.81
N THR A 85 -11.78 2.70 0.14
CA THR A 85 -13.01 1.94 0.35
C THR A 85 -12.82 0.49 -0.08
N LEU A 86 -12.32 0.27 -1.30
CA LEU A 86 -12.05 -1.06 -1.86
C LEU A 86 -11.03 -1.85 -1.03
N VAL A 87 -9.97 -1.20 -0.55
CA VAL A 87 -9.01 -1.83 0.38
C VAL A 87 -9.70 -2.26 1.67
N SER A 88 -10.58 -1.43 2.23
CA SER A 88 -11.25 -1.73 3.50
C SER A 88 -12.21 -2.91 3.35
N GLU A 89 -13.05 -2.89 2.31
CA GLU A 89 -13.97 -3.98 1.97
C GLU A 89 -13.21 -5.29 1.73
N TRP A 90 -12.10 -5.24 1.01
CA TRP A 90 -11.26 -6.41 0.76
C TRP A 90 -10.65 -6.99 2.03
N ILE A 91 -10.20 -6.14 2.95
CA ILE A 91 -9.64 -6.56 4.24
C ILE A 91 -10.73 -7.18 5.13
N GLU A 92 -11.96 -6.67 5.11
CA GLU A 92 -13.06 -7.24 5.90
C GLU A 92 -13.49 -8.62 5.36
N ALA A 93 -13.37 -8.85 4.06
CA ALA A 93 -13.70 -10.12 3.42
C ALA A 93 -12.61 -11.21 3.54
N ASN A 94 -11.39 -10.91 3.99
CA ASN A 94 -10.20 -11.79 3.94
C ASN A 94 -9.34 -11.80 5.22
#